data_AF-A0A183MFS1-F1
#
_entry.id   AF-A0A183MFS1-F1
#
_cell.length_a   1.000
_cell.length_b   1.000
_cell.length_c   1.000
_cell.angle_alpha   90.00
_cell.angle_beta   90.00
_cell.angle_gamma   90.00
#
_symmetry.space_group_name_H-M   'P 1'
#
loop_
_entity.id
_entity.type
_entity.pdbx_description
1 polymer ?
#
loop_
_entity_poly.entity_id
_entity_poly.type
_entity_poly.pdbx_seq_one_letter_code
_entity_poly.pdbx_strand_id
1 'polypeptide(L)'
;MYDIRFWLRDSIYIEQPKIRFLKQVYIELKGSHQTIYAWSTYTDLNSQLSSNLIIPHMSIQQLDDDYDGIYDKLKMKFQIPIEDKISNLYLLLLFSYQLKDRVNLIMQTPLIIQFDTPNVLGFCKYSMYGQLSLYQREPLLEGYMNTVYNNSIINNEQHKLKDIQLETVQKFLNKRHITLKIDPKYETWTPGSANLLNPLVLNLTLFYKPNKVWYPFL
;
A
#
# COMPACT_ATOMS: atom_id res chain seq x y z
N MET A 1 36.64 23.71 -32.49
CA MET A 1 35.44 22.88 -32.67
C MET A 1 35.22 22.17 -31.35
N TYR A 2 34.30 22.66 -30.52
CA TYR A 2 34.03 22.06 -29.21
C TYR A 2 33.17 20.80 -29.41
N ASP A 3 33.80 19.65 -29.21
CA ASP A 3 33.15 18.35 -29.16
C ASP A 3 32.29 18.28 -27.88
N ILE A 4 31.04 18.70 -27.98
CA ILE A 4 30.05 18.48 -26.92
C ILE A 4 29.68 17.00 -26.96
N ARG A 5 30.49 16.18 -26.31
CA ARG A 5 30.12 14.80 -25.99
C ARG A 5 28.95 14.86 -25.02
N PHE A 6 27.76 14.67 -25.54
CA PHE A 6 26.54 14.54 -24.75
C PHE A 6 26.56 13.14 -24.12
N TRP A 7 27.12 13.03 -22.91
CA TRP A 7 27.12 11.78 -22.17
C TRP A 7 25.70 11.55 -21.63
N LEU A 8 24.89 10.76 -22.33
CA LEU A 8 23.64 10.27 -21.77
C LEU A 8 24.00 9.40 -20.56
N ARG A 9 23.46 9.72 -19.38
CA ARG A 9 23.74 8.98 -18.15
C ARG A 9 22.60 8.05 -17.75
N ASP A 10 21.40 8.39 -18.17
CA ASP A 10 20.16 7.80 -17.69
C ASP A 10 19.14 7.70 -18.83
N SER A 11 18.33 6.65 -18.80
CA SER A 11 17.20 6.45 -19.72
C SER A 11 15.92 6.15 -18.95
N ILE A 12 14.78 6.56 -19.49
CA ILE A 12 13.46 6.35 -18.89
C ILE A 12 12.58 5.66 -19.92
N TYR A 13 11.99 4.53 -19.53
CA TYR A 13 11.01 3.80 -20.33
C TYR A 13 9.68 3.73 -19.61
N ILE A 14 8.61 3.50 -20.38
CA ILE A 14 7.28 3.24 -19.81
C ILE A 14 7.06 1.74 -19.88
N GLU A 15 6.78 1.13 -18.72
CA GLU A 15 6.54 -0.31 -18.61
C GLU A 15 5.24 -0.57 -17.86
N GLN A 16 4.50 -1.58 -18.29
CA GLN A 16 3.31 -2.05 -17.59
C GLN A 16 3.71 -3.13 -16.58
N PRO A 17 3.62 -2.85 -15.26
CA PRO A 17 3.98 -3.85 -14.27
C PRO A 17 2.89 -4.89 -14.07
N LYS A 18 3.28 -6.11 -13.76
CA LYS A 18 2.36 -7.12 -13.23
C LYS A 18 2.24 -6.95 -11.72
N ILE A 19 1.10 -6.41 -11.28
CA ILE A 19 0.82 -6.15 -9.86
C ILE A 19 -0.17 -7.17 -9.32
N ARG A 20 0.18 -7.80 -8.20
CA ARG A 20 -0.70 -8.71 -7.47
C ARG A 20 -0.76 -8.30 -6.00
N PHE A 21 -1.93 -7.84 -5.57
CA PHE A 21 -2.26 -7.73 -4.16
C PHE A 21 -2.25 -9.10 -3.48
N LEU A 22 -1.52 -9.22 -2.37
CA LEU A 22 -1.31 -10.49 -1.67
C LEU A 22 -2.49 -10.90 -0.78
N LYS A 23 -3.57 -10.10 -0.73
CA LYS A 23 -4.70 -10.28 0.19
C LYS A 23 -4.27 -10.28 1.65
N GLN A 24 -3.23 -9.51 1.94
CA GLN A 24 -2.64 -9.34 3.26
C GLN A 24 -2.86 -7.89 3.69
N VAL A 25 -3.61 -7.72 4.78
CA VAL A 25 -4.09 -6.43 5.28
C VAL A 25 -3.83 -6.34 6.77
N TYR A 26 -3.39 -5.18 7.23
CA TYR A 26 -3.50 -4.76 8.62
C TYR A 26 -4.17 -3.37 8.67
N ILE A 27 -5.16 -3.23 9.53
CA ILE A 27 -5.90 -2.00 9.81
C ILE A 27 -5.65 -1.66 11.27
N GLU A 28 -5.30 -0.42 11.55
CA GLU A 28 -5.30 0.18 12.88
C GLU A 28 -6.04 1.51 12.81
N LEU A 29 -6.90 1.74 13.79
CA LEU A 29 -7.71 2.93 13.95
C LEU A 29 -7.51 3.45 15.35
N LYS A 30 -7.45 4.77 15.50
CA LYS A 30 -7.45 5.40 16.83
C LYS A 30 -8.73 6.17 17.02
N GLY A 31 -9.45 5.81 18.06
CA GLY A 31 -10.70 6.42 18.47
C GLY A 31 -10.52 7.60 19.42
N SER A 32 -11.62 8.00 20.04
CA SER A 32 -11.56 9.00 21.10
C SER A 32 -10.77 8.43 22.30
N HIS A 33 -10.17 9.32 23.10
CA HIS A 33 -9.38 8.93 24.28
C HIS A 33 -8.18 7.99 24.00
N GLN A 34 -7.66 7.97 22.77
CA GLN A 34 -6.55 7.11 22.34
C GLN A 34 -6.86 5.60 22.36
N THR A 35 -8.14 5.22 22.33
CA THR A 35 -8.53 3.82 22.13
C THR A 35 -8.03 3.30 20.80
N ILE A 36 -7.46 2.10 20.77
CA ILE A 36 -6.92 1.47 19.56
C ILE A 36 -7.86 0.35 19.13
N TYR A 37 -8.27 0.37 17.87
CA TYR A 37 -8.97 -0.73 17.22
C TYR A 37 -8.11 -1.25 16.08
N ALA A 38 -7.92 -2.55 16.00
CA ALA A 38 -7.08 -3.14 14.98
C ALA A 38 -7.63 -4.46 14.47
N TRP A 39 -7.22 -4.81 13.26
CA TRP A 39 -7.57 -6.05 12.59
C TRP A 39 -6.56 -6.39 11.53
N SER A 40 -6.38 -7.68 11.27
CA SER A 40 -5.59 -8.15 10.15
C SER A 40 -6.17 -9.39 9.50
N THR A 41 -5.67 -9.71 8.30
CA THR A 41 -5.91 -11.02 7.67
C THR A 41 -5.11 -12.15 8.32
N TYR A 42 -4.20 -11.85 9.27
CA TYR A 42 -3.36 -12.81 9.96
C TYR A 42 -4.00 -13.23 11.29
N THR A 43 -4.33 -14.50 11.42
CA THR A 43 -5.07 -15.03 12.58
C THR A 43 -4.25 -14.96 13.87
N ASP A 44 -2.94 -15.18 13.78
CA ASP A 44 -1.98 -15.09 14.88
C ASP A 44 -1.67 -13.66 15.33
N LEU A 45 -1.81 -12.66 14.45
CA LEU A 45 -1.81 -11.25 14.87
C LEU A 45 -3.11 -10.88 15.57
N ASN A 46 -4.24 -11.35 15.06
CA ASN A 46 -5.55 -11.07 15.65
C ASN A 46 -5.67 -11.64 17.08
N SER A 47 -5.06 -12.79 17.36
CA SER A 47 -5.01 -13.32 18.74
C SER A 47 -4.17 -12.45 19.68
N GLN A 48 -3.12 -11.78 19.18
CA GLN A 48 -2.31 -10.83 19.95
C GLN A 48 -3.06 -9.53 20.26
N LEU A 49 -3.99 -9.10 19.40
CA LEU A 49 -4.75 -7.85 19.57
C LEU A 49 -5.77 -7.90 20.71
N SER A 50 -6.27 -9.09 21.07
CA SER A 50 -7.16 -9.33 22.21
C SER A 50 -8.31 -8.30 22.32
N SER A 51 -8.25 -7.37 23.28
CA SER A 51 -9.28 -6.34 23.53
C SER A 51 -9.41 -5.29 22.43
N ASN A 52 -8.39 -5.12 21.60
CA ASN A 52 -8.36 -4.12 20.53
C ASN A 52 -8.87 -4.68 19.20
N LEU A 53 -9.20 -5.98 19.14
CA LEU A 53 -9.63 -6.64 17.92
C LEU A 53 -11.04 -6.18 17.51
N ILE A 54 -11.18 -5.72 16.27
CA ILE A 54 -12.48 -5.47 15.65
C ILE A 54 -12.57 -6.20 14.32
N ILE A 55 -13.67 -6.90 14.02
CA ILE A 55 -13.78 -7.66 12.77
C ILE A 55 -14.58 -6.84 11.74
N PRO A 56 -13.96 -6.36 10.65
CA PRO A 56 -14.66 -5.65 9.59
C PRO A 56 -15.38 -6.62 8.65
N HIS A 57 -16.50 -6.17 8.07
CA HIS A 57 -17.01 -6.75 6.85
C HIS A 57 -16.26 -6.15 5.65
N MET A 58 -15.64 -7.01 4.83
CA MET A 58 -14.76 -6.56 3.74
C MET A 58 -15.16 -7.11 2.37
N SER A 59 -14.92 -6.31 1.34
CA SER A 59 -15.00 -6.71 -0.06
C SER A 59 -13.72 -6.27 -0.77
N ILE A 60 -13.10 -7.19 -1.49
CA ILE A 60 -11.81 -6.98 -2.18
C ILE A 60 -11.96 -7.54 -3.60
N GLN A 61 -11.72 -6.69 -4.60
CA GLN A 61 -11.85 -7.04 -6.02
C GLN A 61 -10.62 -6.56 -6.79
N GLN A 62 -9.95 -7.47 -7.48
CA GLN A 62 -8.99 -7.12 -8.54
C GLN A 62 -9.71 -7.24 -9.87
N LEU A 63 -9.57 -6.21 -10.70
CA LEU A 63 -10.26 -6.11 -11.97
C LEU A 63 -9.23 -5.94 -13.07
N ASP A 64 -9.46 -6.65 -14.15
CA ASP A 64 -8.80 -6.58 -15.44
C ASP A 64 -9.89 -6.05 -16.38
N ASP A 65 -9.78 -4.78 -16.75
CA ASP A 65 -10.83 -4.03 -17.45
C ASP A 65 -10.74 -4.24 -18.97
N ASP A 66 -9.54 -4.51 -19.52
CA ASP A 66 -9.31 -4.75 -20.94
C ASP A 66 -9.13 -6.24 -21.32
N TYR A 67 -9.14 -7.13 -20.32
CA TYR A 67 -9.07 -8.58 -20.44
C TYR A 67 -7.74 -9.09 -21.02
N ASP A 68 -6.63 -8.38 -20.80
CA ASP A 68 -5.30 -8.77 -21.25
C ASP A 68 -4.60 -9.78 -20.31
N GLY A 69 -5.23 -10.13 -19.18
CA GLY A 69 -4.69 -11.03 -18.15
C GLY A 69 -3.81 -10.34 -17.10
N ILE A 70 -3.72 -9.02 -17.14
CA ILE A 70 -3.04 -8.15 -16.18
C ILE A 70 -4.12 -7.34 -15.43
N TYR A 71 -4.02 -7.27 -14.11
CA TYR A 71 -4.96 -6.45 -13.36
C TYR A 71 -4.72 -4.97 -13.62
N ASP A 72 -5.80 -4.20 -13.72
CA ASP A 72 -5.81 -2.74 -13.92
C ASP A 72 -6.11 -1.97 -12.64
N LYS A 73 -6.86 -2.57 -11.71
CA LYS A 73 -7.23 -1.90 -10.47
C LYS A 73 -7.58 -2.86 -9.35
N LEU A 74 -7.41 -2.35 -8.12
CA LEU A 74 -7.86 -2.96 -6.88
C LEU A 74 -8.92 -2.08 -6.24
N LYS A 75 -10.11 -2.63 -6.03
CA LYS A 75 -11.18 -2.02 -5.24
C LYS A 75 -11.28 -2.73 -3.90
N MET A 76 -11.30 -1.97 -2.82
CA MET A 76 -11.52 -2.48 -1.47
C MET A 76 -12.58 -1.65 -0.77
N LYS A 77 -13.46 -2.33 -0.04
CA LYS A 77 -14.43 -1.71 0.85
C LYS A 77 -14.37 -2.41 2.20
N PHE A 78 -14.17 -1.65 3.26
CA PHE A 78 -14.25 -2.11 4.65
C PHE A 78 -15.42 -1.42 5.33
N GLN A 79 -16.21 -2.19 6.06
CA GLN A 79 -17.28 -1.70 6.93
C GLN A 79 -16.96 -2.20 8.34
N ILE A 80 -16.59 -1.28 9.22
CA ILE A 80 -16.04 -1.61 10.54
C ILE A 80 -17.07 -1.21 11.62
N PRO A 81 -17.62 -2.16 12.39
CA PRO A 81 -18.71 -1.89 13.34
C PRO A 81 -18.16 -1.34 14.67
N ILE A 82 -17.82 -0.04 14.71
CA ILE A 82 -17.28 0.63 15.90
C ILE A 82 -18.24 1.73 16.36
N GLU A 83 -18.40 1.87 17.68
CA GLU A 83 -19.09 2.99 18.33
C GLU A 83 -18.07 3.95 18.96
N ASP A 84 -17.33 4.65 18.11
CA ASP A 84 -16.34 5.62 18.54
C ASP A 84 -16.10 6.64 17.41
N LYS A 85 -15.50 7.75 17.81
CA LYS A 85 -15.03 8.80 16.94
C LYS A 85 -13.59 8.53 16.54
N ILE A 86 -13.43 7.95 15.36
CA ILE A 86 -12.11 7.61 14.82
C ILE A 86 -11.43 8.85 14.26
N SER A 87 -10.21 9.14 14.72
CA SER A 87 -9.42 10.28 14.24
C SER A 87 -8.24 9.88 13.35
N ASN A 88 -7.68 8.69 13.54
CA ASN A 88 -6.54 8.18 12.79
C ASN A 88 -6.88 6.86 12.11
N LEU A 89 -6.33 6.69 10.90
CA LEU A 89 -6.30 5.45 10.13
C LEU A 89 -4.85 5.14 9.77
N TYR A 90 -4.42 3.93 10.07
CA TYR A 90 -3.24 3.30 9.50
C TYR A 90 -3.65 1.99 8.83
N LEU A 91 -3.37 1.90 7.53
CA LEU A 91 -3.65 0.74 6.71
C LEU A 91 -2.37 0.29 6.02
N LEU A 92 -2.07 -1.00 6.18
CA LEU A 92 -0.95 -1.67 5.56
C LEU A 92 -1.46 -2.72 4.59
N LEU A 93 -0.99 -2.65 3.35
CA LEU A 93 -1.37 -3.56 2.27
C LEU A 93 -0.11 -4.15 1.65
N LEU A 94 -0.08 -5.45 1.40
CA LEU A 94 1.10 -6.09 0.81
C LEU A 94 0.86 -6.44 -0.66
N PHE A 95 1.84 -6.11 -1.49
CA PHE A 95 1.81 -6.34 -2.93
C PHE A 95 3.02 -7.14 -3.38
N SER A 96 2.81 -7.96 -4.41
CA SER A 96 3.87 -8.44 -5.30
C SER A 96 3.84 -7.60 -6.57
N TYR A 97 5.01 -7.11 -6.96
CA TYR A 97 5.22 -6.25 -8.10
C TYR A 97 6.29 -6.87 -9.00
N GLN A 98 6.03 -6.94 -10.29
CA GLN A 98 6.97 -7.50 -11.26
C GLN A 98 7.10 -6.58 -12.49
N LEU A 99 8.35 -6.36 -12.89
CA LEU A 99 8.70 -5.84 -14.23
C LEU A 99 9.40 -6.97 -15.00
N LYS A 100 9.17 -7.03 -16.30
CA LYS A 100 9.72 -8.07 -17.17
C LYS A 100 10.28 -7.57 -18.50
N ASP A 101 10.01 -6.32 -18.89
CA ASP A 101 10.31 -5.86 -20.24
C ASP A 101 11.81 -5.60 -20.42
N ARG A 102 12.43 -4.80 -19.52
CA ARG A 102 13.88 -4.50 -19.56
C ARG A 102 14.68 -5.05 -18.39
N VAL A 103 14.06 -5.12 -17.22
CA VAL A 103 14.62 -5.78 -16.04
C VAL A 103 13.66 -6.84 -15.54
N ASN A 104 14.21 -7.97 -15.11
CA ASN A 104 13.43 -8.97 -14.39
C ASN A 104 13.46 -8.62 -12.90
N LEU A 105 12.61 -7.68 -12.50
CA LEU A 105 12.43 -7.26 -11.11
C LEU A 105 11.29 -8.04 -10.48
N ILE A 106 11.54 -8.66 -9.33
CA ILE A 106 10.49 -9.19 -8.47
C ILE A 106 10.62 -8.52 -7.11
N MET A 107 9.54 -7.85 -6.70
CA MET A 107 9.48 -7.14 -5.43
C MET A 107 8.24 -7.57 -4.64
N GLN A 108 8.43 -7.82 -3.35
CA GLN A 108 7.35 -7.84 -2.37
C GLN A 108 7.47 -6.59 -1.52
N THR A 109 6.42 -5.77 -1.45
CA THR A 109 6.50 -4.49 -0.74
C THR A 109 5.20 -4.15 -0.05
N PRO A 110 5.28 -3.59 1.18
CA PRO A 110 4.13 -2.97 1.81
C PRO A 110 3.81 -1.63 1.13
N LEU A 111 2.53 -1.27 1.18
CA LEU A 111 1.97 0.04 0.87
C LEU A 111 1.29 0.56 2.13
N ILE A 112 1.69 1.75 2.56
CA ILE A 112 1.13 2.44 3.71
C ILE A 112 0.09 3.45 3.24
N ILE A 113 -1.10 3.40 3.83
CA ILE A 113 -2.12 4.44 3.74
C ILE A 113 -2.34 4.97 5.16
N GLN A 114 -2.04 6.25 5.34
CA GLN A 114 -2.29 6.97 6.59
C GLN A 114 -3.24 8.11 6.34
N PHE A 115 -4.12 8.33 7.30
CA PHE A 115 -5.03 9.46 7.30
C PHE A 115 -5.29 9.90 8.75
N ASP A 116 -5.18 11.21 8.96
CA ASP A 116 -5.35 11.86 10.25
C ASP A 116 -6.38 12.97 10.11
N THR A 117 -7.32 13.03 11.05
CA THR A 117 -8.27 14.13 11.19
C THR A 117 -8.03 14.85 12.51
N PRO A 118 -8.42 16.13 12.63
CA PRO A 118 -8.51 16.77 13.92
C PRO A 118 -9.39 15.93 14.86
N ASN A 119 -8.88 15.62 16.06
CA ASN A 119 -9.56 14.77 17.06
C ASN A 119 -11.00 15.22 17.37
N VAL A 120 -11.29 16.51 17.18
CA VAL A 120 -12.61 17.12 17.44
C VAL A 120 -13.65 16.77 16.36
N LEU A 121 -13.27 16.23 15.20
CA LEU A 121 -14.23 15.90 14.14
C LEU A 121 -14.41 14.39 13.96
N GLY A 122 -13.30 13.64 13.95
CA GLY A 122 -13.30 12.24 13.55
C GLY A 122 -13.87 12.03 12.14
N PHE A 123 -13.97 10.79 11.69
CA PHE A 123 -14.61 10.48 10.40
C PHE A 123 -15.44 9.20 10.47
N CYS A 124 -16.55 9.18 9.71
CA CYS A 124 -17.41 8.00 9.54
C CYS A 124 -17.27 7.36 8.15
N LYS A 125 -16.64 8.08 7.20
CA LYS A 125 -16.33 7.58 5.87
C LYS A 125 -15.01 8.14 5.38
N TYR A 126 -14.17 7.29 4.82
CA TYR A 126 -12.94 7.66 4.12
C TYR A 126 -12.96 7.02 2.73
N SER A 127 -12.67 7.81 1.70
CA SER A 127 -12.67 7.36 0.31
C SER A 127 -11.42 7.87 -0.40
N MET A 128 -10.66 6.95 -0.99
CA MET A 128 -9.38 7.24 -1.62
C MET A 128 -9.29 6.60 -3.00
N TYR A 129 -8.87 7.41 -3.96
CA TYR A 129 -8.59 7.02 -5.33
C TYR A 129 -7.15 7.40 -5.64
N GLY A 130 -6.36 6.46 -6.13
CA GLY A 130 -4.99 6.78 -6.47
C GLY A 130 -4.35 5.77 -7.39
N GLN A 131 -3.22 6.14 -7.96
CA GLN A 131 -2.43 5.26 -8.80
C GLN A 131 -1.31 4.65 -7.98
N LEU A 132 -1.11 3.34 -8.11
CA LEU A 132 0.03 2.66 -7.54
C LEU A 132 1.23 2.84 -8.47
N SER A 133 2.20 3.62 -7.99
CA SER A 133 3.33 4.08 -8.79
C SER A 133 4.65 3.57 -8.22
N LEU A 134 5.57 3.19 -9.11
CA LEU A 134 6.94 2.83 -8.75
C LEU A 134 7.69 4.07 -8.27
N TYR A 135 8.36 3.96 -7.13
CA TYR A 135 9.22 5.00 -6.60
C TYR A 135 10.66 4.50 -6.56
N GLN A 136 11.49 5.07 -7.43
CA GLN A 136 12.92 4.75 -7.55
C GLN A 136 13.76 5.89 -6.98
N ARG A 137 14.71 5.55 -6.11
CA ARG A 137 15.78 6.43 -5.62
C ARG A 137 17.09 6.22 -6.37
N GLU A 138 17.22 5.07 -7.03
CA GLU A 138 18.35 4.68 -7.87
C GLU A 138 17.84 4.01 -9.15
N PRO A 139 18.60 4.10 -10.25
CA PRO A 139 18.23 3.44 -11.49
C PRO A 139 18.27 1.91 -11.35
N LEU A 140 17.37 1.23 -12.05
CA LEU A 140 17.35 -0.23 -12.13
C LEU A 140 18.40 -0.69 -13.13
N LEU A 141 19.29 -1.60 -12.74
CA LEU A 141 20.28 -2.16 -13.68
C LEU A 141 19.59 -3.10 -14.68
N GLU A 142 19.75 -2.83 -15.97
CA GLU A 142 19.22 -3.68 -17.06
C GLU A 142 19.93 -5.06 -17.08
N GLY A 143 19.24 -6.09 -17.57
CA GLY A 143 19.85 -7.38 -17.90
C GLY A 143 20.09 -8.37 -16.74
N TYR A 144 19.84 -7.99 -15.49
CA TYR A 144 19.98 -8.88 -14.34
C TYR A 144 18.62 -9.23 -13.71
N MET A 145 18.51 -10.44 -13.16
CA MET A 145 17.39 -10.81 -12.30
C MET A 145 17.56 -10.11 -10.95
N ASN A 146 16.70 -9.14 -10.65
CA ASN A 146 16.74 -8.41 -9.39
C ASN A 146 15.72 -8.99 -8.41
N THR A 147 16.21 -9.89 -7.54
CA THR A 147 15.43 -10.51 -6.46
C THR A 147 15.74 -9.92 -5.09
N VAL A 148 16.59 -8.89 -5.01
CA VAL A 148 17.00 -8.26 -3.74
C VAL A 148 15.79 -7.73 -2.96
N TYR A 149 14.75 -7.31 -3.69
CA TYR A 149 13.50 -6.79 -3.13
C TYR A 149 12.39 -7.86 -2.99
N ASN A 150 12.68 -9.13 -3.30
CA ASN A 150 11.75 -10.25 -3.17
C ASN A 150 11.73 -10.81 -1.74
N ASN A 151 11.70 -9.93 -0.75
CA ASN A 151 11.54 -10.27 0.65
C ASN A 151 10.34 -9.52 1.24
N SER A 152 9.48 -10.25 1.94
CA SER A 152 8.38 -9.66 2.71
C SER A 152 8.92 -9.08 4.02
N ILE A 153 8.30 -8.00 4.49
CA ILE A 153 8.51 -7.50 5.86
C ILE A 153 7.89 -8.44 6.89
N ILE A 154 6.88 -9.21 6.48
CA ILE A 154 6.14 -10.15 7.32
C ILE A 154 6.74 -11.54 7.12
N ASN A 155 7.31 -12.13 8.18
CA ASN A 155 7.84 -13.50 8.16
C ASN A 155 6.71 -14.53 8.08
N ASN A 156 6.87 -15.59 7.28
CA ASN A 156 5.83 -16.59 7.04
C ASN A 156 5.60 -17.55 8.22
N GLU A 157 6.47 -17.57 9.23
CA GLU A 157 6.40 -18.57 10.32
C GLU A 157 5.63 -18.07 11.54
N GLN A 158 5.88 -16.84 11.98
CA GLN A 158 5.20 -16.22 13.13
C GLN A 158 5.14 -14.71 12.94
N HIS A 159 3.92 -14.16 12.94
CA HIS A 159 3.72 -12.73 12.78
C HIS A 159 3.73 -12.05 14.15
N LYS A 160 4.47 -10.94 14.28
CA LYS A 160 4.52 -10.15 15.52
C LYS A 160 3.99 -8.75 15.24
N LEU A 161 3.18 -8.21 16.17
CA LEU A 161 2.64 -6.85 16.04
C LEU A 161 3.73 -5.79 15.79
N LYS A 162 4.91 -5.95 16.42
CA LYS A 162 6.04 -5.03 16.21
C LYS A 162 6.54 -4.92 14.77
N ASP A 163 6.35 -5.97 13.95
CA ASP A 163 6.86 -6.03 12.58
C ASP A 163 5.96 -5.24 11.61
N ILE A 164 4.68 -5.08 11.95
CA ILE A 164 3.67 -4.37 11.17
C ILE A 164 3.36 -2.97 11.70
N GLN A 165 3.93 -2.60 12.85
CA GLN A 165 3.86 -1.25 13.40
C GLN A 165 4.44 -0.24 12.40
N LEU A 166 3.78 0.91 12.31
CA LEU A 166 4.11 1.98 11.37
C LEU A 166 5.60 2.30 11.30
N GLU A 167 6.25 2.50 12.46
CA GLU A 167 7.67 2.86 12.52
C GLU A 167 8.57 1.79 11.88
N THR A 168 8.29 0.52 12.16
CA THR A 168 9.05 -0.61 11.59
C THR A 168 8.88 -0.68 10.08
N VAL A 169 7.65 -0.51 9.58
CA VAL A 169 7.38 -0.51 8.13
C VAL A 169 8.05 0.67 7.44
N GLN A 170 7.99 1.87 8.04
CA GLN A 170 8.66 3.05 7.51
C GLN A 170 10.18 2.86 7.46
N LYS A 171 10.79 2.30 8.52
CA LYS A 171 12.23 1.95 8.53
C LYS A 171 12.58 0.95 7.45
N PHE A 172 11.74 -0.07 7.24
CA PHE A 172 11.92 -1.07 6.18
C PHE A 172 11.88 -0.44 4.78
N LEU A 173 10.85 0.38 4.50
CA LEU A 173 10.70 1.08 3.22
C LEU A 173 11.86 2.06 3.00
N ASN A 174 12.31 2.77 4.02
CA ASN A 174 13.37 3.76 3.88
C ASN A 174 14.75 3.17 3.57
N LYS A 175 14.98 1.90 3.91
CA LYS A 175 16.23 1.19 3.56
C LYS A 175 16.27 0.74 2.10
N ARG A 176 15.15 0.76 1.38
CA ARG A 176 15.07 0.33 -0.01
C ARG A 176 15.23 1.50 -0.95
N HIS A 177 15.87 1.25 -2.09
CA HIS A 177 15.95 2.23 -3.17
C HIS A 177 14.74 2.16 -4.11
N ILE A 178 13.96 1.09 -4.02
CA ILE A 178 12.78 0.86 -4.86
C ILE A 178 11.62 0.47 -3.96
N THR A 179 10.53 1.22 -4.07
CA THR A 179 9.29 1.00 -3.32
C THR A 179 8.08 1.34 -4.18
N LEU A 180 6.87 1.16 -3.63
CA LEU A 180 5.63 1.65 -4.23
C LEU A 180 5.09 2.83 -3.42
N LYS A 181 4.49 3.78 -4.13
CA LYS A 181 3.75 4.91 -3.55
C LYS A 181 2.40 5.06 -4.23
N ILE A 182 1.50 5.81 -3.60
CA ILE A 182 0.24 6.24 -4.21
C ILE A 182 0.46 7.64 -4.78
N ASP A 183 0.47 7.76 -6.11
CA ASP A 183 0.73 9.02 -6.79
C ASP A 183 0.18 9.01 -8.24
N PRO A 184 -0.81 9.87 -8.59
CA PRO A 184 -1.49 10.82 -7.72
C PRO A 184 -2.39 10.15 -6.68
N LYS A 185 -2.68 10.87 -5.59
CA LYS A 185 -3.57 10.44 -4.49
C LYS A 185 -4.68 11.47 -4.30
N TYR A 186 -5.93 11.02 -4.38
CA TYR A 186 -7.13 11.84 -4.16
C TYR A 186 -7.93 11.26 -3.01
N GLU A 187 -8.20 12.07 -1.99
CA GLU A 187 -8.82 11.65 -0.75
C GLU A 187 -10.03 12.52 -0.43
N THR A 188 -11.10 11.87 0.03
CA THR A 188 -12.29 12.53 0.55
C THR A 188 -12.72 11.80 1.81
N TRP A 189 -13.29 12.53 2.76
CA TRP A 189 -13.78 11.95 3.99
C TRP A 189 -15.03 12.69 4.46
N THR A 190 -15.83 12.01 5.27
CA THR A 190 -17.04 12.58 5.88
C THR A 190 -16.83 12.67 7.39
N PRO A 191 -16.93 13.87 7.99
CA PRO A 191 -16.82 14.03 9.43
C PRO A 191 -17.96 13.36 10.16
N GLY A 192 -17.67 12.82 11.34
CA GLY A 192 -18.68 12.19 12.18
C GLY A 192 -18.12 11.05 13.04
N SER A 193 -19.02 10.48 13.83
CA SER A 193 -18.76 9.25 14.60
C SER A 193 -19.37 8.07 13.88
N ALA A 194 -18.73 6.90 13.96
CA ALA A 194 -19.37 5.64 13.60
C ALA A 194 -20.27 5.15 14.74
N ASN A 195 -21.27 4.34 14.41
CA ASN A 195 -22.06 3.59 15.38
C ASN A 195 -22.45 2.21 14.80
N LEU A 196 -23.08 1.33 15.59
CA LEU A 196 -23.40 -0.04 15.13
C LEU A 196 -24.36 -0.08 13.93
N LEU A 197 -25.25 0.91 13.78
CA LEU A 197 -26.19 0.99 12.65
C LEU A 197 -25.54 1.58 11.40
N ASN A 198 -24.57 2.48 11.58
CA ASN A 198 -23.82 3.17 10.54
C ASN A 198 -22.32 2.94 10.77
N PRO A 199 -21.79 1.78 10.32
CA PRO A 199 -20.40 1.42 10.56
C PRO A 199 -19.45 2.38 9.84
N LEU A 200 -18.21 2.44 10.32
CA LEU A 200 -17.14 3.18 9.65
C LEU A 200 -16.87 2.57 8.27
N VAL A 201 -16.91 3.39 7.21
CA VAL A 201 -16.70 2.91 5.84
C VAL A 201 -15.38 3.40 5.26
N LEU A 202 -14.52 2.47 4.85
CA LEU A 202 -13.31 2.76 4.07
C LEU A 202 -13.50 2.27 2.63
N ASN A 203 -13.43 3.16 1.64
CA ASN A 203 -13.50 2.81 0.22
C ASN A 203 -12.18 3.19 -0.45
N LEU A 204 -11.51 2.22 -1.06
CA LEU A 204 -10.19 2.42 -1.64
C LEU A 204 -10.22 1.89 -3.07
N THR A 205 -9.73 2.70 -4.01
CA THR A 205 -9.51 2.29 -5.40
C THR A 205 -8.08 2.64 -5.78
N LEU A 206 -7.28 1.60 -6.06
CA LEU A 206 -5.91 1.75 -6.53
C LEU A 206 -5.85 1.33 -8.00
N PHE A 207 -5.38 2.21 -8.86
CA PHE A 207 -5.18 1.95 -10.28
C PHE A 207 -3.75 1.48 -10.54
N TYR A 208 -3.61 0.45 -11.36
CA TYR A 208 -2.34 -0.06 -11.86
C TYR A 208 -2.17 0.48 -13.27
N LYS A 209 -1.26 1.44 -13.42
CA LYS A 209 -0.99 2.10 -14.69
C LYS A 209 0.47 1.86 -15.09
N PRO A 210 0.80 2.07 -16.38
CA PRO A 210 2.18 2.02 -16.81
C PRO A 210 3.04 2.99 -15.99
N ASN A 211 4.21 2.54 -15.57
CA ASN A 211 5.13 3.32 -14.77
C ASN A 211 6.31 3.79 -15.62
N LYS A 212 6.77 5.01 -15.35
CA LYS A 212 8.07 5.47 -15.83
C LYS A 212 9.14 4.77 -15.01
N VAL A 213 9.98 3.98 -15.66
CA VAL A 213 11.07 3.24 -15.04
C VAL A 213 12.40 3.83 -15.49
N TRP A 214 13.22 4.18 -14.50
CA TRP A 214 14.54 4.77 -14.69
C TRP A 214 15.64 3.70 -14.70
N TYR A 215 16.50 3.74 -15.72
CA TYR A 215 17.63 2.85 -15.98
C TYR A 215 18.92 3.65 -16.17
N PRO A 216 20.10 3.08 -15.84
CA PRO A 216 21.36 3.69 -16.22
C PRO A 216 21.52 3.60 -17.74
N PHE A 217 22.21 4.56 -18.34
CA PHE A 217 22.63 4.44 -19.74
C PHE A 217 23.89 3.57 -19.80
N LEU A 218 23.81 2.44 -20.50
CA LEU A 218 24.93 1.52 -20.75
C LEU A 218 25.56 1.80 -22.13
#